data_AF-A0A098EMU8-F1
#
_entry.id   AF-A0A098EMU8-F1
#
_cell.length_a   1.000
_cell.length_b   1.000
_cell.length_c   1.000
_cell.angle_alpha   90.00
_cell.angle_beta   90.00
_cell.angle_gamma   90.00
#
_symmetry.space_group_name_H-M   'P 1'
#
loop_
_entity.id
_entity.type
_entity.pdbx_description
1 polymer ?
#
loop_
_entity_poly.entity_id
_entity_poly.type
_entity_poly.pdbx_seq_one_letter_code
_entity_poly.pdbx_strand_id
1 'polypeptide(L)'
;MTADKLKQYIGFIGGALGGILLFLQALGVELAHFNNESINAFTEMLLTFVPLILVGYGVWKNQYLVTKKAKQQEYILKRNGVK
;
A
#
# COMPACT_ATOMS: atom_id res chain seq x y z
N MET A 1 -1.07 1.33 10.97
CA MET A 1 0.29 1.53 10.43
C MET A 1 0.56 3.03 10.41
N THR A 2 1.67 3.50 10.98
CA THR A 2 2.03 4.93 10.94
C THR A 2 2.70 5.26 9.60
N ALA A 3 2.66 6.53 9.18
CA ALA A 3 3.25 6.98 7.93
C ALA A 3 4.76 6.64 7.83
N ASP A 4 5.50 6.74 8.94
CA ASP A 4 6.93 6.41 8.97
C ASP A 4 7.20 4.91 8.76
N LYS A 5 6.36 4.04 9.34
CA LYS A 5 6.49 2.60 9.12
C LYS A 5 6.19 2.22 7.67
N LEU A 6 5.24 2.90 7.04
CA LEU A 6 4.94 2.69 5.63
C LEU A 6 6.12 3.07 4.74
N LYS A 7 6.72 4.25 4.97
CA LYS A 7 7.93 4.69 4.26
C LYS A 7 9.09 3.70 4.44
N GLN A 8 9.28 3.18 5.66
CA GLN A 8 10.29 2.16 5.93
C GLN A 8 10.05 0.88 5.12
N TYR A 9 8.82 0.38 5.05
CA TYR A 9 8.51 -0.82 4.26
C TYR A 9 8.71 -0.60 2.76
N ILE A 10 8.27 0.55 2.23
CA ILE A 10 8.49 0.90 0.82
C ILE A 10 9.99 1.00 0.53
N GLY A 11 10.77 1.64 1.40
CA GLY A 11 12.22 1.73 1.27
C GLY A 11 12.92 0.37 1.35
N PHE A 12 12.48 -0.52 2.25
CA PHE A 12 13.04 -1.87 2.35
C PHE A 12 12.78 -2.71 1.09
N ILE A 13 11.55 -2.68 0.57
CA ILE A 13 11.18 -3.36 -0.68
C ILE A 13 11.96 -2.77 -1.85
N GLY A 14 12.03 -1.43 -1.95
CA GLY A 14 12.80 -0.74 -2.98
C GLY A 14 14.28 -1.10 -2.94
N GLY A 15 14.89 -1.14 -1.74
CA GLY A 15 16.29 -1.53 -1.56
C GLY A 15 16.55 -2.98 -1.96
N ALA A 16 15.67 -3.91 -1.62
CA ALA A 16 15.78 -5.32 -2.03
C ALA A 16 15.69 -5.47 -3.56
N LEU A 17 14.73 -4.79 -4.21
CA LEU A 17 14.59 -4.79 -5.67
C LEU A 17 15.80 -4.13 -6.36
N GLY A 18 16.33 -3.05 -5.79
CA GLY A 18 17.57 -2.42 -6.26
C GLY A 18 18.77 -3.35 -6.19
N GLY A 19 18.91 -4.12 -5.11
CA GLY A 19 19.95 -5.15 -4.99
C GLY A 19 19.82 -6.26 -6.03
N ILE A 20 18.60 -6.71 -6.33
CA ILE A 20 18.33 -7.69 -7.40
C ILE A 20 18.72 -7.11 -8.76
N LEU A 21 18.37 -5.84 -9.04
CA LEU A 21 18.73 -5.17 -10.28
C LEU A 21 20.25 -5.10 -10.46
N LEU A 22 20.98 -4.71 -9.41
CA LEU A 22 22.45 -4.66 -9.44
C LEU A 22 23.07 -6.02 -9.72
N PHE A 23 22.52 -7.09 -9.13
CA PHE A 23 22.97 -8.45 -9.40
C PHE A 23 22.72 -8.86 -10.86
N LEU A 24 21.55 -8.54 -11.42
CA LEU A 24 21.25 -8.80 -12.83
C LEU A 24 22.19 -8.04 -13.77
N GLN A 25 22.48 -6.77 -13.47
CA GLN A 25 23.46 -5.97 -14.21
C GLN A 25 24.86 -6.59 -14.14
N ALA A 26 25.27 -7.11 -12.97
CA ALA A 26 26.54 -7.81 -12.81
C ALA A 26 26.63 -9.11 -13.63
N LEU A 27 25.49 -9.75 -13.94
CA LEU A 27 25.40 -10.89 -14.86
C LEU A 27 25.35 -10.49 -16.34
N GLY A 28 25.39 -9.19 -16.65
CA GLY A 28 25.28 -8.67 -18.02
C GLY A 28 23.85 -8.53 -18.53
N VAL A 29 22.84 -8.64 -17.65
CA VAL A 29 21.44 -8.38 -17.99
C VAL A 29 21.17 -6.88 -17.85
N GLU A 30 21.16 -6.17 -18.98
CA GLU A 30 20.85 -4.74 -19.00
C GLU A 30 19.35 -4.50 -19.19
N LEU A 31 18.74 -3.88 -18.19
CA LEU A 31 17.36 -3.40 -18.26
C LEU A 31 17.37 -1.89 -18.57
N ALA A 32 17.33 -1.54 -19.86
CA ALA A 32 17.46 -0.16 -20.35
C ALA A 32 16.46 0.85 -19.72
N HIS A 33 15.32 0.36 -19.25
CA HIS A 33 14.29 1.18 -18.61
C HIS A 33 14.36 1.21 -17.07
N PHE A 34 15.29 0.47 -16.46
CA PHE A 34 15.54 0.48 -15.01
C PHE A 34 16.79 1.31 -14.69
N ASN A 35 16.62 2.63 -14.78
CA ASN A 35 17.63 3.62 -14.45
C ASN A 35 17.21 4.38 -13.18
N ASN A 36 18.07 5.29 -12.70
CA ASN A 36 17.79 6.05 -11.49
C ASN A 36 16.48 6.85 -11.57
N GLU A 37 16.15 7.37 -12.75
CA GLU A 37 14.96 8.19 -12.96
C GLU A 37 13.68 7.35 -12.82
N SER A 38 13.63 6.18 -13.48
CA SER A 38 12.47 5.29 -13.39
C SER A 38 12.32 4.64 -12.01
N ILE A 39 13.42 4.32 -11.33
CA ILE A 39 13.40 3.80 -9.96
C ILE A 39 12.85 4.84 -8.98
N ASN A 40 13.28 6.10 -9.12
CA ASN A 40 12.77 7.20 -8.30
C ASN A 40 11.27 7.44 -8.57
N ALA A 41 10.87 7.52 -9.83
CA ALA A 41 9.47 7.68 -10.21
C ALA A 41 8.58 6.54 -9.68
N PHE A 42 9.07 5.29 -9.73
CA PHE A 42 8.37 4.13 -9.16
C PHE A 42 8.22 4.24 -7.63
N THR A 43 9.27 4.69 -6.95
CA THR A 43 9.25 4.88 -5.49
C THR A 43 8.26 5.98 -5.09
N GLU A 44 8.25 7.10 -5.79
CA GLU A 44 7.29 8.18 -5.58
C GLU A 44 5.85 7.72 -5.84
N MET A 45 5.62 6.99 -6.94
CA MET A 45 4.32 6.39 -7.24
C MET A 45 3.83 5.52 -6.08
N LEU A 46 4.69 4.64 -5.53
CA LEU A 46 4.33 3.81 -4.37
C LEU A 46 3.99 4.65 -3.14
N LEU A 47 4.77 5.70 -2.86
CA LEU A 47 4.53 6.61 -1.73
C LEU A 47 3.17 7.33 -1.86
N THR A 48 2.73 7.66 -3.07
CA THR A 48 1.44 8.30 -3.31
C THR A 48 0.27 7.32 -3.32
N PHE A 49 0.42 6.16 -4.00
CA PHE A 49 -0.67 5.23 -4.23
C PHE A 49 -0.92 4.26 -3.08
N VAL A 50 0.12 3.82 -2.36
CA VAL A 50 -0.06 2.86 -1.27
C VAL A 50 -0.98 3.40 -0.16
N PRO A 51 -0.84 4.67 0.30
CA PRO A 51 -1.81 5.27 1.22
C PRO A 51 -3.25 5.23 0.68
N LEU A 52 -3.44 5.55 -0.60
CA LEU A 52 -4.75 5.53 -1.24
C LEU A 52 -5.38 4.13 -1.22
N ILE A 53 -4.60 3.09 -1.57
CA ILE A 53 -5.05 1.69 -1.53
C ILE A 53 -5.41 1.27 -0.10
N LEU A 54 -4.60 1.64 0.89
CA LEU A 54 -4.86 1.31 2.29
C LEU A 54 -6.10 1.99 2.84
N VAL A 55 -6.31 3.27 2.50
CA VAL A 55 -7.53 4.01 2.86
C VAL A 55 -8.73 3.38 2.18
N GLY A 56 -8.65 3.12 0.87
CA GLY A 56 -9.70 2.45 0.12
C GLY A 56 -10.06 1.07 0.70
N TYR A 57 -9.06 0.26 1.04
CA TYR A 57 -9.26 -1.03 1.70
C TYR A 57 -9.86 -0.88 3.09
N GLY A 58 -9.42 0.12 3.86
CA GLY A 58 -9.98 0.45 5.17
C GLY A 58 -11.44 0.85 5.10
N VAL A 59 -11.82 1.68 4.13
CA VAL A 59 -13.20 2.07 3.86
C VAL A 59 -14.03 0.86 3.44
N TRP A 60 -13.55 0.06 2.48
CA TRP A 60 -14.23 -1.14 1.99
C TRP A 60 -14.53 -2.15 3.12
N LYS A 61 -13.53 -2.42 3.97
CA LYS A 61 -13.65 -3.27 5.16
C LYS A 61 -14.67 -2.75 6.18
N ASN A 62 -14.70 -1.43 6.38
CA ASN A 62 -15.56 -0.78 7.38
C ASN A 62 -16.94 -0.40 6.83
N GLN A 63 -17.20 -0.64 5.55
CA GLN A 63 -18.50 -0.40 4.93
C GLN A 63 -19.51 -1.47 5.37
N TYR A 64 -20.69 -1.02 5.82
CA TYR A 64 -21.76 -1.87 6.36
C TYR A 64 -22.24 -2.97 5.39
N LEU A 65 -22.05 -2.74 4.08
CA LEU A 65 -22.44 -3.63 3.00
C LEU A 65 -21.60 -4.91 2.94
N VAL A 66 -20.36 -4.90 3.44
CA VAL A 66 -19.41 -6.00 3.24
C VAL A 66 -19.18 -6.82 4.51
N THR A 67 -19.19 -6.22 5.70
CA THR A 67 -18.85 -6.93 6.95
C THR A 67 -20.04 -7.12 7.91
N LYS A 68 -20.30 -8.37 8.30
CA LYS A 68 -21.38 -8.75 9.24
C LYS A 68 -21.35 -7.98 10.58
N LYS A 69 -20.15 -7.61 11.05
CA LYS A 69 -19.97 -6.82 12.28
C LYS A 69 -20.55 -5.40 12.16
N ALA A 70 -20.30 -4.70 11.05
CA ALA A 70 -20.83 -3.35 10.84
C ALA A 70 -22.36 -3.36 10.71
N LYS A 71 -22.93 -4.39 10.08
CA LYS A 71 -24.38 -4.59 9.98
C LYS A 71 -25.04 -4.86 11.33
N GLN A 72 -24.41 -5.66 12.21
CA GLN A 72 -24.85 -5.84 13.59
C GLN A 72 -24.74 -4.54 14.41
N GLN A 73 -23.69 -3.76 14.19
CA GLN A 73 -23.52 -2.48 14.89
C GLN A 73 -24.61 -1.48 14.50
N GLU A 74 -24.96 -1.39 13.22
CA GLU A 74 -26.07 -0.56 12.76
C GLU A 74 -27.43 -1.04 13.32
N TYR A 75 -27.66 -2.35 13.37
CA TYR A 75 -28.87 -2.93 13.98
C TYR A 75 -28.99 -2.58 15.47
N ILE A 76 -27.90 -2.68 16.24
CA ILE A 76 -27.88 -2.33 17.66
C ILE A 76 -28.08 -0.82 17.85
N LEU A 77 -27.45 0.01 17.02
CA LEU A 77 -27.59 1.47 17.08
C LEU A 77 -29.02 1.93 16.77
N LYS A 78 -29.67 1.35 15.75
CA LYS A 78 -31.10 1.59 15.45
C LYS A 78 -32.02 1.09 16.55
N ARG A 79 -31.73 -0.08 17.14
CA ARG A 79 -32.52 -0.64 18.26
C ARG A 79 -32.45 0.22 19.52
N ASN A 80 -31.31 0.88 19.75
CA ASN A 80 -31.10 1.72 20.92
C ASN A 80 -31.50 3.19 20.70
N GLY A 81 -32.05 3.56 19.54
CA GLY A 81 -32.55 4.91 19.24
C GLY A 81 -31.48 6.01 19.16
N VAL A 82 -30.19 5.63 19.07
CA VAL A 82 -29.04 6.54 19.04
C VAL A 82 -28.54 6.83 17.61
N LYS A 83 -29.28 6.36 16.59
CA LYS A 83 -29.05 6.63 15.17
C LYS A 83 -30.32 6.47 14.36
#